data_AF-A0A0F7U2K6-F1
#
_entry.id   AF-A0A0F7U2K6-F1
#
_cell.length_a   1.000
_cell.length_b   1.000
_cell.length_c   1.000
_cell.angle_alpha   90.00
_cell.angle_beta   90.00
_cell.angle_gamma   90.00
#
_symmetry.space_group_name_H-M   'P 1'
#
loop_
_entity.id
_entity.type
_entity.pdbx_description
1 polymer ?
#
loop_
_entity_poly.entity_id
_entity_poly.type
_entity_poly.pdbx_seq_one_letter_code
_entity_poly.pdbx_strand_id
1 'polypeptide(L)'
;MSPPSSWFTEGYMRQAIQVGKVISLSHPQPSKWRILEVLREHDDQKYETAKDPSYASVELSCIEVEGHHRRSMMRIIMQVPYLGTEEKDSVTRAKQATEFRTAEFRAFLTFAKKKSTCTPRLLGYREDQQDSLSPVPGGFITYYAWQAVPGIRLGDYTGKAPQFWTLDKEEREKIRIAFRQIYSEITFMGIWPDSAAAANLVWNSETETLTWVGFWNCRAAQPYPWGDWRLPSFDFVKSPDGSWTDPDWNGDTSKWQY
;
A
#
# COMPACT_ATOMS: atom_id res chain seq x y z
N MET A 1 20.81 -25.93 -6.54
CA MET A 1 19.76 -25.76 -5.52
C MET A 1 18.70 -24.85 -6.12
N SER A 2 17.49 -25.34 -6.34
CA SER A 2 16.40 -24.48 -6.82
C SER A 2 16.26 -23.25 -5.90
N PRO A 3 16.00 -22.05 -6.44
CA PRO A 3 15.76 -20.87 -5.61
C PRO A 3 14.62 -21.15 -4.63
N PRO A 4 14.67 -20.58 -3.41
CA PRO A 4 13.63 -20.83 -2.42
C PRO A 4 12.28 -20.39 -2.95
N SER A 5 11.20 -21.11 -2.61
CA SER A 5 9.84 -20.75 -3.03
C SER A 5 9.35 -19.43 -2.40
N SER A 6 10.07 -18.96 -1.37
CA SER A 6 9.83 -17.75 -0.61
C SER A 6 11.14 -17.19 -0.04
N TRP A 7 11.32 -15.86 -0.08
CA TRP A 7 12.48 -15.19 0.50
C TRP A 7 12.37 -14.96 2.01
N PHE A 8 11.15 -14.96 2.57
CA PHE A 8 10.91 -14.69 3.99
C PHE A 8 10.53 -15.93 4.79
N THR A 9 9.41 -16.59 4.50
CA THR A 9 8.88 -17.70 5.32
C THR A 9 9.65 -19.01 5.14
N GLU A 10 10.28 -19.23 4.00
CA GLU A 10 11.16 -20.38 3.75
C GLU A 10 12.63 -20.00 3.58
N GLY A 11 12.91 -18.72 3.39
CA GLY A 11 14.22 -18.19 3.06
C GLY A 11 15.04 -17.66 4.23
N TYR A 12 15.95 -16.72 3.92
CA TYR A 12 16.92 -16.13 4.83
C TYR A 12 16.29 -15.55 6.10
N MET A 13 15.09 -14.96 5.97
CA MET A 13 14.44 -14.22 7.05
C MET A 13 13.52 -15.09 7.92
N ARG A 14 13.43 -16.41 7.70
CA ARG A 14 12.45 -17.30 8.35
C ARG A 14 12.45 -17.20 9.88
N GLN A 15 13.62 -17.21 10.49
CA GLN A 15 13.73 -17.16 11.96
C GLN A 15 13.39 -15.77 12.54
N ALA A 16 13.55 -14.72 11.73
CA ALA A 16 13.27 -13.35 12.13
C ALA A 16 11.79 -13.00 11.93
N ILE A 17 11.15 -13.56 10.90
CA ILE A 17 9.80 -13.22 10.47
C ILE A 17 8.85 -14.38 10.75
N GLN A 18 8.39 -14.45 12.00
CA GLN A 18 7.41 -15.42 12.47
C GLN A 18 6.55 -14.81 13.58
N VAL A 19 5.35 -15.36 13.76
CA VAL A 19 4.41 -14.91 14.81
C VAL A 19 5.10 -14.87 16.18
N GLY A 20 4.86 -13.78 16.91
CA GLY A 20 5.43 -13.53 18.23
C GLY A 20 6.81 -12.85 18.23
N LYS A 21 7.54 -12.80 17.11
CA LYS A 21 8.79 -12.02 17.03
C LYS A 21 8.52 -10.53 17.09
N VAL A 22 9.51 -9.79 17.57
CA VAL A 22 9.45 -8.33 17.72
C VAL A 22 10.38 -7.68 16.71
N ILE A 23 9.86 -6.70 15.98
CA ILE A 23 10.59 -5.85 15.05
C ILE A 23 10.73 -4.47 15.66
N SER A 24 11.95 -3.93 15.60
CA SER A 24 12.26 -2.57 16.04
C SER A 24 12.34 -1.62 14.86
N LEU A 25 11.65 -0.49 14.95
CA LEU A 25 11.76 0.63 14.02
C LEU A 25 12.52 1.77 14.70
N SER A 26 13.24 2.59 13.94
CA SER A 26 14.10 3.64 14.49
C SER A 26 13.58 5.06 14.25
N HIS A 27 12.75 5.26 13.23
CA HIS A 27 12.22 6.57 12.83
C HIS A 27 10.69 6.59 12.90
N PRO A 28 10.06 7.75 13.18
CA PRO A 28 10.70 9.00 13.63
C PRO A 28 11.24 8.92 15.07
N GLN A 29 10.80 7.91 15.82
CA GLN A 29 11.33 7.56 17.14
C GLN A 29 11.37 6.03 17.26
N PRO A 30 12.22 5.49 18.15
CA PRO A 30 12.26 4.05 18.41
C PRO A 30 10.89 3.49 18.78
N SER A 31 10.48 2.40 18.13
CA SER A 31 9.26 1.66 18.48
C SER A 31 9.43 0.16 18.25
N LYS A 32 8.67 -0.65 18.98
CA LYS A 32 8.73 -2.12 18.93
C LYS A 32 7.36 -2.71 18.61
N TRP A 33 7.35 -3.63 17.66
CA TRP A 33 6.15 -4.20 17.06
C TRP A 33 6.24 -5.71 17.08
N ARG A 34 5.31 -6.38 17.78
CA ARG A 34 5.21 -7.83 17.79
C ARG A 34 4.35 -8.30 16.63
N ILE A 35 4.86 -9.27 15.87
CA ILE A 35 4.15 -9.90 14.76
C ILE A 35 2.98 -10.71 15.31
N LEU A 36 1.78 -10.39 14.83
CA LEU A 36 0.57 -11.16 15.07
C LEU A 36 0.34 -12.19 13.96
N GLU A 37 0.48 -11.76 12.71
CA GLU A 37 0.23 -12.59 11.53
C GLU A 37 1.22 -12.27 10.40
N VAL A 38 1.59 -13.29 9.63
CA VAL A 38 2.33 -13.16 8.36
C VAL A 38 1.30 -13.32 7.24
N LEU A 39 1.05 -12.26 6.47
CA LEU A 39 -0.13 -12.18 5.60
C LEU A 39 0.16 -12.65 4.18
N ARG A 40 1.10 -11.99 3.49
CA ARG A 40 1.45 -12.33 2.11
C ARG A 40 2.88 -11.94 1.80
N GLU A 41 3.49 -12.74 0.94
CA GLU A 41 4.75 -12.41 0.29
C GLU A 41 4.50 -11.99 -1.15
N HIS A 42 5.41 -11.17 -1.66
CA HIS A 42 5.45 -10.77 -3.05
C HIS A 42 6.89 -10.81 -3.53
N ASP A 43 7.09 -11.35 -4.72
CA ASP A 43 8.37 -11.44 -5.40
C ASP A 43 8.30 -10.62 -6.69
N ASP A 44 9.21 -9.65 -6.82
CA ASP A 44 9.43 -8.82 -8.00
C ASP A 44 10.87 -9.00 -8.49
N GLN A 45 11.29 -10.27 -8.65
CA GLN A 45 12.58 -10.62 -9.22
C GLN A 45 12.62 -10.33 -10.73
N LYS A 46 13.72 -9.73 -11.18
CA LYS A 46 13.90 -9.21 -12.54
C LYS A 46 15.18 -9.74 -13.15
N TYR A 47 15.27 -9.63 -14.47
CA TYR A 47 16.54 -9.77 -15.18
C TYR A 47 17.44 -8.56 -14.91
N GLU A 48 18.76 -8.76 -15.00
CA GLU A 48 19.78 -7.72 -14.76
C GLU A 48 19.64 -6.49 -15.69
N THR A 49 18.97 -6.64 -16.84
CA THR A 49 18.70 -5.54 -17.77
C THR A 49 17.57 -4.60 -17.31
N ALA A 50 16.88 -4.92 -16.22
CA ALA A 50 15.80 -4.09 -15.69
C ALA A 50 16.36 -2.78 -15.10
N LYS A 51 15.58 -1.70 -15.20
CA LYS A 51 15.96 -0.39 -14.65
C LYS A 51 15.89 -0.34 -13.12
N ASP A 52 14.91 -1.02 -12.55
CA ASP A 52 14.68 -1.09 -11.10
C ASP A 52 15.27 -2.40 -10.55
N PRO A 53 15.73 -2.42 -9.27
CA PRO A 53 16.29 -3.62 -8.67
C PRO A 53 15.23 -4.72 -8.49
N SER A 54 15.71 -5.95 -8.39
CA SER A 54 14.91 -7.08 -7.92
C SER A 54 14.68 -6.97 -6.41
N TYR A 55 13.45 -7.23 -5.95
CA TYR A 55 13.17 -7.27 -4.52
C TYR A 55 12.05 -8.24 -4.20
N ALA A 56 12.01 -8.65 -2.93
CA ALA A 56 10.90 -9.36 -2.35
C ALA A 56 10.33 -8.54 -1.18
N SER A 57 9.05 -8.75 -0.88
CA SER A 57 8.43 -8.14 0.29
C SER A 57 7.51 -9.09 1.03
N VAL A 58 7.29 -8.81 2.32
CA VAL A 58 6.31 -9.50 3.17
C VAL A 58 5.46 -8.48 3.90
N GLU A 59 4.16 -8.71 3.91
CA GLU A 59 3.18 -7.93 4.68
C GLU A 59 2.80 -8.66 5.97
N LEU A 60 2.76 -7.92 7.07
CA LEU A 60 2.55 -8.42 8.42
C LEU A 60 1.43 -7.64 9.11
N SER A 61 0.69 -8.30 9.98
CA SER A 61 -0.09 -7.61 11.02
C SER A 61 0.71 -7.61 12.32
N CYS A 62 0.79 -6.47 12.98
CA CYS A 62 1.58 -6.30 14.19
C CYS A 62 0.81 -5.56 15.29
N ILE A 63 1.32 -5.66 16.51
CA ILE A 63 0.86 -4.89 17.67
C ILE A 63 2.04 -4.22 18.38
N GLU A 64 1.82 -2.98 18.82
CA GLU A 64 2.80 -2.22 19.59
C GLU A 64 3.05 -2.88 20.97
N VAL A 65 4.33 -3.06 21.34
CA VAL A 65 4.72 -3.77 22.57
C VAL A 65 4.72 -2.88 23.81
N GLU A 66 5.29 -1.68 23.70
CA GLU A 66 5.59 -0.79 24.85
C GLU A 66 4.73 0.49 24.87
N GLY A 67 3.65 0.52 24.08
CA GLY A 67 2.79 1.70 23.88
C GLY A 67 1.31 1.42 24.10
N HIS A 68 0.45 2.09 23.34
CA HIS A 68 -1.02 1.98 23.46
C HIS A 68 -1.60 0.69 22.85
N HIS A 69 -0.77 -0.35 22.66
CA HIS A 69 -1.14 -1.60 22.00
C HIS A 69 -1.85 -1.39 20.66
N ARG A 70 -1.40 -0.38 19.91
CA ARG A 70 -1.95 -0.05 18.59
C ARG A 70 -1.71 -1.21 17.63
N ARG A 71 -2.72 -1.54 16.82
CA ARG A 71 -2.57 -2.44 15.69
C ARG A 71 -1.94 -1.71 14.51
N SER A 72 -1.07 -2.40 13.79
CA SER A 72 -0.45 -1.91 12.58
C SER A 72 -0.42 -2.96 11.49
N MET A 73 -0.36 -2.46 10.27
CA MET A 73 0.17 -3.22 9.16
C MET A 73 1.65 -2.86 9.03
N MET A 74 2.47 -3.82 8.65
CA MET A 74 3.90 -3.60 8.43
C MET A 74 4.31 -4.27 7.13
N ARG A 75 5.26 -3.65 6.43
CA ARG A 75 5.93 -4.26 5.29
C ARG A 75 7.42 -4.24 5.47
N ILE A 76 8.03 -5.34 5.07
CA ILE A 76 9.47 -5.48 4.95
C ILE A 76 9.77 -5.70 3.48
N ILE A 77 10.73 -4.97 2.94
CA ILE A 77 11.18 -5.07 1.56
C ILE A 77 12.69 -5.31 1.59
N MET A 78 13.13 -6.34 0.90
CA MET A 78 14.53 -6.75 0.86
C MET A 78 14.96 -6.92 -0.60
N GLN A 79 16.13 -6.39 -0.95
CA GLN A 79 16.72 -6.65 -2.25
C GLN A 79 17.02 -8.14 -2.42
N VAL A 80 16.63 -8.71 -3.55
CA VAL A 80 16.96 -10.10 -3.91
C VAL A 80 17.83 -10.11 -5.16
N PRO A 81 18.57 -11.20 -5.43
CA PRO A 81 19.43 -11.27 -6.60
C PRO A 81 18.61 -11.20 -7.89
N TYR A 82 19.18 -10.68 -8.98
CA TYR A 82 18.56 -10.81 -10.29
C TYR A 82 18.33 -12.28 -10.65
N LEU A 83 17.29 -12.52 -11.44
CA LEU A 83 16.94 -13.86 -11.91
C LEU A 83 18.15 -14.51 -12.62
N GLY A 84 18.51 -15.72 -12.20
CA GLY A 84 19.65 -16.48 -12.71
C GLY A 84 20.99 -16.14 -12.06
N THR A 85 21.01 -15.28 -11.03
CA THR A 85 22.22 -14.93 -10.27
C THR A 85 22.20 -15.39 -8.81
N GLU A 86 21.13 -16.07 -8.38
CA GLU A 86 20.89 -16.50 -7.00
C GLU A 86 22.01 -17.40 -6.49
N GLU A 87 22.46 -18.34 -7.32
CA GLU A 87 23.51 -19.31 -7.00
C GLU A 87 24.94 -18.77 -7.18
N LYS A 88 25.11 -17.52 -7.63
CA LYS A 88 26.46 -16.92 -7.79
C LYS A 88 27.14 -16.75 -6.43
N ASP A 89 28.44 -16.52 -6.43
CA ASP A 89 29.15 -16.21 -5.19
C ASP A 89 28.68 -14.86 -4.60
N SER A 90 28.92 -14.68 -3.29
CA SER A 90 28.48 -13.48 -2.57
C SER A 90 29.09 -12.18 -3.12
N VAL A 91 30.32 -12.23 -3.66
CA VAL A 91 30.98 -11.05 -4.25
C VAL A 91 30.27 -10.65 -5.54
N THR A 92 29.86 -11.61 -6.36
CA THR A 92 29.07 -11.35 -7.56
C THR A 92 27.70 -10.75 -7.22
N ARG A 93 26.97 -11.31 -6.23
CA ARG A 93 25.67 -10.76 -5.81
C ARG A 93 25.79 -9.39 -5.16
N ALA A 94 26.85 -9.14 -4.39
CA ALA A 94 27.10 -7.83 -3.76
C ALA A 94 27.23 -6.69 -4.77
N LYS A 95 27.70 -6.96 -5.99
CA LYS A 95 27.77 -5.96 -7.07
C LYS A 95 26.39 -5.44 -7.51
N GLN A 96 25.32 -6.16 -7.19
CA GLN A 96 23.95 -5.77 -7.50
C GLN A 96 23.37 -4.80 -6.46
N ALA A 97 24.01 -4.66 -5.29
CA ALA A 97 23.54 -3.82 -4.20
C ALA A 97 23.27 -2.38 -4.66
N THR A 98 22.12 -1.86 -4.28
CA THR A 98 21.72 -0.49 -4.59
C THR A 98 20.84 0.09 -3.48
N GLU A 99 20.63 1.40 -3.51
CA GLU A 99 19.62 2.07 -2.71
C GLU A 99 18.29 2.10 -3.46
N PHE A 100 17.20 1.79 -2.75
CA PHE A 100 15.88 1.82 -3.35
C PHE A 100 14.79 2.04 -2.30
N ARG A 101 13.77 2.81 -2.68
CA ARG A 101 12.51 2.93 -1.94
C ARG A 101 11.37 2.66 -2.90
N THR A 102 10.42 1.79 -2.53
CA THR A 102 9.21 1.56 -3.32
C THR A 102 8.36 2.83 -3.43
N ALA A 103 7.49 2.86 -4.44
CA ALA A 103 6.53 3.95 -4.63
C ALA A 103 5.64 4.13 -3.39
N GLU A 104 5.15 3.02 -2.83
CA GLU A 104 4.33 3.04 -1.61
C GLU A 104 5.06 3.61 -0.39
N PHE A 105 6.30 3.21 -0.14
CA PHE A 105 7.03 3.75 1.01
C PHE A 105 7.27 5.26 0.86
N ARG A 106 7.60 5.72 -0.36
CA ARG A 106 7.69 7.16 -0.68
C ARG A 106 6.33 7.87 -0.48
N ALA A 107 5.22 7.19 -0.79
CA ALA A 107 3.88 7.74 -0.56
C ALA A 107 3.61 7.92 0.94
N PHE A 108 3.90 6.93 1.78
CA PHE A 108 3.75 7.06 3.24
C PHE A 108 4.61 8.17 3.84
N LEU A 109 5.87 8.32 3.40
CA LEU A 109 6.72 9.44 3.81
C LEU A 109 6.09 10.78 3.42
N THR A 110 5.49 10.87 2.23
CA THR A 110 4.81 12.07 1.75
C THR A 110 3.54 12.36 2.56
N PHE A 111 2.71 11.35 2.84
CA PHE A 111 1.50 11.49 3.64
C PHE A 111 1.82 11.96 5.06
N ALA A 112 2.86 11.40 5.68
CA ALA A 112 3.33 11.83 6.99
C ALA A 112 3.80 13.30 6.96
N LYS A 113 4.63 13.67 5.97
CA LYS A 113 5.12 15.04 5.79
C LYS A 113 3.99 16.05 5.57
N LYS A 114 2.98 15.70 4.76
CA LYS A 114 1.82 16.54 4.44
C LYS A 114 0.71 16.45 5.48
N LYS A 115 0.87 15.65 6.55
CA LYS A 115 -0.12 15.43 7.61
C LYS A 115 -1.49 15.03 7.06
N SER A 116 -1.50 14.05 6.15
CA SER A 116 -2.73 13.56 5.53
C SER A 116 -3.77 13.15 6.58
N THR A 117 -5.02 13.50 6.31
CA THR A 117 -6.19 13.08 7.10
C THR A 117 -6.95 11.93 6.45
N CYS A 118 -6.70 11.66 5.16
CA CYS A 118 -7.41 10.66 4.38
C CYS A 118 -6.62 9.40 4.04
N THR A 119 -5.46 9.16 4.67
CA THR A 119 -4.61 7.98 4.44
C THR A 119 -4.15 7.38 5.78
N PRO A 120 -3.77 6.08 5.82
CA PRO A 120 -3.22 5.48 7.03
C PRO A 120 -1.96 6.20 7.48
N ARG A 121 -1.90 6.49 8.77
CA ARG A 121 -0.74 7.15 9.37
C ARG A 121 0.49 6.24 9.30
N LEU A 122 1.62 6.77 8.82
CA LEU A 122 2.92 6.13 9.01
C LEU A 122 3.27 6.15 10.51
N LEU A 123 3.47 4.98 11.09
CA LEU A 123 3.76 4.81 12.53
C LEU A 123 5.26 4.78 12.80
N GLY A 124 6.03 4.24 11.86
CA GLY A 124 7.48 4.29 11.91
C GLY A 124 8.12 3.50 10.77
N TYR A 125 9.44 3.62 10.65
CA TYR A 125 10.22 2.89 9.68
C TYR A 125 11.68 2.71 10.12
N ARG A 126 12.39 1.83 9.43
CA ARG A 126 13.83 1.65 9.49
C ARG A 126 14.35 1.25 8.12
N GLU A 127 15.50 1.77 7.75
CA GLU A 127 16.23 1.40 6.54
C GLU A 127 17.60 0.89 6.98
N ASP A 128 17.95 -0.31 6.54
CA ASP A 128 19.24 -0.93 6.82
C ASP A 128 19.88 -1.44 5.52
N GLN A 129 21.13 -1.87 5.63
CA GLN A 129 21.83 -2.62 4.59
C GLN A 129 21.92 -4.09 4.99
N GLN A 130 21.83 -4.96 3.99
CA GLN A 130 21.99 -6.40 4.11
C GLN A 130 23.43 -6.76 4.49
N ASP A 131 23.56 -7.75 5.38
CA ASP A 131 24.86 -8.25 5.84
C ASP A 131 25.55 -9.15 4.78
N SER A 132 26.72 -9.71 5.12
CA SER A 132 27.50 -10.54 4.21
C SER A 132 26.88 -11.91 3.88
N LEU A 133 25.89 -12.36 4.66
CA LEU A 133 25.23 -13.66 4.49
C LEU A 133 23.86 -13.54 3.80
N SER A 134 23.36 -12.31 3.69
CA SER A 134 22.09 -12.00 3.07
C SER A 134 22.10 -12.25 1.55
N PRO A 135 20.93 -12.36 0.89
CA PRO A 135 20.85 -12.65 -0.54
C PRO A 135 21.64 -11.68 -1.41
N VAL A 136 21.61 -10.38 -1.11
CA VAL A 136 22.40 -9.35 -1.79
C VAL A 136 23.21 -8.59 -0.74
N PRO A 137 24.47 -8.98 -0.45
CA PRO A 137 25.29 -8.29 0.53
C PRO A 137 25.46 -6.80 0.21
N GLY A 138 25.22 -5.94 1.18
CA GLY A 138 25.20 -4.47 1.00
C GLY A 138 23.94 -3.92 0.32
N GLY A 139 23.04 -4.78 -0.16
CA GLY A 139 21.75 -4.38 -0.73
C GLY A 139 20.80 -3.82 0.32
N PHE A 140 19.70 -3.20 -0.12
CA PHE A 140 18.77 -2.57 0.81
C PHE A 140 17.89 -3.59 1.55
N ILE A 141 17.49 -3.24 2.77
CA ILE A 141 16.34 -3.82 3.48
C ILE A 141 15.59 -2.73 4.25
N THR A 142 14.29 -2.61 4.03
CA THR A 142 13.47 -1.53 4.57
C THR A 142 12.26 -2.10 5.31
N TYR A 143 11.97 -1.55 6.47
CA TYR A 143 10.84 -1.89 7.33
C TYR A 143 9.99 -0.63 7.50
N TYR A 144 8.69 -0.72 7.31
CA TYR A 144 7.78 0.40 7.64
C TYR A 144 6.44 -0.12 8.11
N ALA A 145 5.89 0.53 9.12
CA ALA A 145 4.60 0.22 9.71
C ALA A 145 3.64 1.40 9.56
N TRP A 146 2.40 1.10 9.21
CA TRP A 146 1.32 2.07 9.12
C TRP A 146 0.09 1.61 9.89
N GLN A 147 -0.78 2.56 10.19
CA GLN A 147 -2.01 2.32 10.92
C GLN A 147 -2.87 1.25 10.25
N ALA A 148 -3.28 0.24 11.03
CA ALA A 148 -4.40 -0.61 10.65
C ALA A 148 -5.69 0.22 10.80
N VAL A 149 -6.33 0.57 9.69
CA VAL A 149 -7.52 1.44 9.69
C VAL A 149 -8.78 0.62 9.98
N PRO A 150 -9.66 1.07 10.88
CA PRO A 150 -10.95 0.41 11.14
C PRO A 150 -11.93 0.65 10.00
N GLY A 151 -12.94 -0.20 9.92
CA GLY A 151 -14.05 -0.05 8.97
C GLY A 151 -14.09 -1.13 7.90
N ILE A 152 -14.95 -0.91 6.90
CA ILE A 152 -15.24 -1.85 5.82
C ILE A 152 -14.64 -1.36 4.52
N ARG A 153 -14.02 -2.25 3.76
CA ARG A 153 -13.57 -1.95 2.39
C ARG A 153 -14.79 -1.89 1.47
N LEU A 154 -14.95 -0.80 0.72
CA LEU A 154 -16.17 -0.53 -0.05
C LEU A 154 -16.30 -1.37 -1.33
N GLY A 155 -15.18 -1.81 -1.89
CA GLY A 155 -15.16 -2.55 -3.14
C GLY A 155 -14.19 -3.71 -3.22
N ASP A 156 -14.20 -4.34 -4.38
CA ASP A 156 -13.28 -5.41 -4.75
C ASP A 156 -12.36 -4.98 -5.90
N TYR A 157 -11.39 -5.83 -6.24
CA TYR A 157 -10.39 -5.54 -7.25
C TYR A 157 -10.92 -5.64 -8.69
N THR A 158 -12.21 -5.90 -8.90
CA THR A 158 -12.86 -5.84 -10.22
C THR A 158 -13.32 -4.43 -10.60
N GLY A 159 -13.16 -3.46 -9.69
CA GLY A 159 -13.62 -2.08 -9.85
C GLY A 159 -15.06 -1.86 -9.39
N LYS A 160 -15.69 -2.88 -8.78
CA LYS A 160 -17.05 -2.81 -8.24
C LYS A 160 -17.03 -2.48 -6.75
N ALA A 161 -18.14 -1.91 -6.28
CA ALA A 161 -18.34 -1.52 -4.89
C ALA A 161 -19.46 -2.35 -4.22
N PRO A 162 -19.39 -3.70 -4.20
CA PRO A 162 -20.47 -4.53 -3.67
C PRO A 162 -20.82 -4.17 -2.22
N GLN A 163 -19.81 -3.90 -1.38
CA GLN A 163 -20.04 -3.55 0.02
C GLN A 163 -20.75 -2.20 0.14
N PHE A 164 -20.38 -1.20 -0.67
CA PHE A 164 -21.07 0.09 -0.73
C PHE A 164 -22.57 -0.09 -0.99
N TRP A 165 -22.95 -0.94 -1.94
CA TRP A 165 -24.36 -1.15 -2.31
C TRP A 165 -25.18 -1.96 -1.29
N THR A 166 -24.54 -2.59 -0.30
CA THR A 166 -25.25 -3.21 0.84
C THR A 166 -25.71 -2.18 1.88
N LEU A 167 -25.13 -0.97 1.86
CA LEU A 167 -25.44 0.08 2.80
C LEU A 167 -26.74 0.79 2.43
N ASP A 168 -27.43 1.35 3.43
CA ASP A 168 -28.63 2.14 3.21
C ASP A 168 -28.34 3.43 2.41
N LYS A 169 -29.40 4.12 2.01
CA LYS A 169 -29.29 5.31 1.17
C LYS A 169 -28.56 6.47 1.88
N GLU A 170 -28.78 6.65 3.17
CA GLU A 170 -28.19 7.75 3.93
C GLU A 170 -26.69 7.54 4.07
N GLU A 171 -26.27 6.33 4.42
CA GLU A 171 -24.86 5.98 4.59
C GLU A 171 -24.09 6.08 3.27
N ARG A 172 -24.69 5.62 2.16
CA ARG A 172 -24.11 5.80 0.81
C ARG A 172 -23.92 7.27 0.45
N GLU A 173 -24.81 8.14 0.88
CA GLU A 173 -24.67 9.58 0.63
C GLU A 173 -23.54 10.21 1.45
N LYS A 174 -23.41 9.84 2.72
CA LYS A 174 -22.27 10.25 3.55
C LYS A 174 -20.94 9.85 2.92
N ILE A 175 -20.85 8.62 2.40
CA ILE A 175 -19.66 8.13 1.69
C ILE A 175 -19.35 8.98 0.45
N ARG A 176 -20.35 9.36 -0.36
CA ARG A 176 -20.11 10.22 -1.54
C ARG A 176 -19.57 11.59 -1.15
N ILE A 177 -20.14 12.20 -0.11
CA ILE A 177 -19.69 13.49 0.42
C ILE A 177 -18.24 13.37 0.90
N ALA A 178 -17.93 12.35 1.70
CA ALA A 178 -16.57 12.08 2.18
C ALA A 178 -15.60 11.80 1.02
N PHE A 179 -16.03 11.04 0.02
CA PHE A 179 -15.22 10.71 -1.16
C PHE A 179 -14.79 11.96 -1.93
N ARG A 180 -15.71 12.90 -2.16
CA ARG A 180 -15.40 14.17 -2.82
C ARG A 180 -14.36 14.99 -2.05
N GLN A 181 -14.45 14.99 -0.72
CA GLN A 181 -13.48 15.67 0.15
C GLN A 181 -12.09 15.03 0.06
N ILE A 182 -11.99 13.72 0.27
CA ILE A 182 -10.69 13.04 0.30
C ILE A 182 -10.04 12.93 -1.09
N TYR A 183 -10.83 12.95 -2.17
CA TYR A 183 -10.32 13.01 -3.54
C TYR A 183 -9.49 14.28 -3.77
N SER A 184 -9.97 15.41 -3.25
CA SER A 184 -9.28 16.70 -3.40
C SER A 184 -7.98 16.71 -2.59
N GLU A 185 -8.00 16.14 -1.38
CA GLU A 185 -6.80 16.01 -0.55
C GLU A 185 -5.73 15.12 -1.22
N ILE A 186 -6.09 13.91 -1.66
CA ILE A 186 -5.12 12.95 -2.21
C ILE A 186 -4.46 13.46 -3.49
N THR A 187 -5.23 14.13 -4.36
CA THR A 187 -4.72 14.74 -5.59
C THR A 187 -3.82 15.95 -5.31
N PHE A 188 -4.12 16.76 -4.30
CA PHE A 188 -3.24 17.84 -3.84
C PHE A 188 -1.95 17.32 -3.19
N MET A 189 -1.99 16.12 -2.61
CA MET A 189 -0.78 15.43 -2.17
C MET A 189 0.13 15.01 -3.34
N GLY A 190 -0.40 14.94 -4.56
CA GLY A 190 0.34 14.64 -5.77
C GLY A 190 0.60 13.15 -5.96
N ILE A 191 -0.20 12.29 -5.31
CA ILE A 191 -0.08 10.83 -5.34
C ILE A 191 -1.42 10.24 -5.76
N TRP A 192 -1.40 9.26 -6.66
CA TRP A 192 -2.61 8.55 -7.08
C TRP A 192 -2.35 7.04 -7.16
N PRO A 193 -3.21 6.18 -6.59
CA PRO A 193 -3.10 4.73 -6.76
C PRO A 193 -3.32 4.34 -8.23
N ASP A 194 -2.48 3.46 -8.80
CA ASP A 194 -2.56 3.15 -10.23
C ASP A 194 -3.87 2.44 -10.62
N SER A 195 -4.39 1.60 -9.74
CA SER A 195 -5.67 0.89 -9.91
C SER A 195 -6.75 1.45 -8.97
N ALA A 196 -6.81 2.78 -8.82
CA ALA A 196 -7.74 3.42 -7.90
C ALA A 196 -9.20 3.02 -8.18
N ALA A 197 -9.79 2.31 -7.22
CA ALA A 197 -11.17 1.83 -7.25
C ALA A 197 -11.76 1.85 -5.83
N ALA A 198 -13.03 1.47 -5.67
CA ALA A 198 -13.67 1.36 -4.36
C ALA A 198 -12.95 0.39 -3.40
N ALA A 199 -12.17 -0.58 -3.92
CA ALA A 199 -11.29 -1.43 -3.10
C ALA A 199 -10.18 -0.67 -2.37
N ASN A 200 -9.83 0.53 -2.83
CA ASN A 200 -8.87 1.41 -2.18
C ASN A 200 -9.51 2.31 -1.13
N LEU A 201 -10.78 2.12 -0.78
CA LEU A 201 -11.51 2.97 0.16
C LEU A 201 -12.05 2.13 1.31
N VAL A 202 -11.71 2.55 2.53
CA VAL A 202 -12.22 1.97 3.77
C VAL A 202 -13.12 2.99 4.45
N TRP A 203 -14.37 2.61 4.69
CA TRP A 203 -15.37 3.42 5.38
C TRP A 203 -15.50 2.99 6.83
N ASN A 204 -15.35 3.94 7.75
CA ASN A 204 -15.68 3.75 9.15
C ASN A 204 -16.95 4.53 9.50
N SER A 205 -18.05 3.80 9.72
CA SER A 205 -19.36 4.37 10.05
C SER A 205 -19.40 5.02 11.44
N GLU A 206 -18.59 4.54 12.40
CA GLU A 206 -18.57 5.09 13.76
C GLU A 206 -18.03 6.52 13.80
N THR A 207 -17.09 6.83 12.91
CA THR A 207 -16.43 8.14 12.83
C THR A 207 -16.81 8.92 11.57
N GLU A 208 -17.66 8.35 10.72
CA GLU A 208 -18.02 8.89 9.41
C GLU A 208 -16.81 9.29 8.54
N THR A 209 -15.75 8.48 8.59
CA THR A 209 -14.49 8.76 7.88
C THR A 209 -14.23 7.78 6.75
N LEU A 210 -13.82 8.31 5.60
CA LEU A 210 -13.37 7.53 4.46
C LEU A 210 -11.86 7.63 4.31
N THR A 211 -11.17 6.50 4.20
CA THR A 211 -9.70 6.44 4.13
C THR A 211 -9.22 5.71 2.89
N TRP A 212 -8.26 6.32 2.17
CA TRP A 212 -7.55 5.70 1.06
C TRP A 212 -6.54 4.67 1.54
N VAL A 213 -6.56 3.47 0.95
CA VAL A 213 -5.61 2.38 1.23
C VAL A 213 -5.08 1.76 -0.06
N GLY A 214 -4.04 0.92 0.06
CA GLY A 214 -3.53 0.14 -1.08
C GLY A 214 -2.72 0.97 -2.07
N PHE A 215 -1.63 1.57 -1.61
CA PHE A 215 -0.70 2.38 -2.42
C PHE A 215 0.51 1.59 -2.93
N TRP A 216 0.43 0.25 -2.96
CA TRP A 216 1.51 -0.63 -3.43
C TRP A 216 2.11 -0.14 -4.75
N ASN A 217 1.24 0.08 -5.73
CA ASN A 217 1.54 0.79 -6.95
C ASN A 217 0.81 2.14 -6.93
N CYS A 218 1.59 3.21 -7.01
CA CYS A 218 1.07 4.55 -7.10
C CYS A 218 2.01 5.40 -7.94
N ARG A 219 1.44 6.43 -8.55
CA ARG A 219 2.15 7.36 -9.41
C ARG A 219 2.02 8.79 -8.92
N ALA A 220 2.91 9.63 -9.43
CA ALA A 220 2.75 11.06 -9.33
C ALA A 220 1.45 11.48 -10.03
N ALA A 221 0.70 12.36 -9.38
CA ALA A 221 -0.53 12.93 -9.88
C ALA A 221 -0.44 14.44 -9.87
N GLN A 222 -1.00 15.07 -10.90
CA GLN A 222 -1.28 16.49 -10.84
C GLN A 222 -2.61 16.69 -10.11
N PRO A 223 -2.78 17.78 -9.34
CA PRO A 223 -4.08 18.16 -8.83
C PRO A 223 -5.08 18.23 -9.99
N TYR A 224 -6.13 17.42 -9.91
CA TYR A 224 -7.17 17.37 -10.93
C TYR A 224 -8.48 17.82 -10.29
N PRO A 225 -9.22 18.76 -10.91
CA PRO A 225 -10.51 19.19 -10.38
C PRO A 225 -11.48 18.02 -10.19
N TRP A 226 -12.35 18.15 -9.20
CA TRP A 226 -13.46 17.21 -9.05
C TRP A 226 -14.33 17.23 -10.31
N GLY A 227 -14.71 16.04 -10.79
CA GLY A 227 -15.72 15.85 -11.81
C GLY A 227 -16.61 14.67 -11.42
N ASP A 228 -17.92 14.80 -11.62
CA ASP A 228 -18.87 13.79 -11.15
C ASP A 228 -18.69 12.42 -11.81
N TRP A 229 -18.02 12.35 -12.97
CA TRP A 229 -17.58 11.10 -13.61
C TRP A 229 -16.73 10.21 -12.70
N ARG A 230 -16.17 10.75 -11.60
CA ARG A 230 -15.49 9.97 -10.55
C ARG A 230 -16.44 9.05 -9.78
N LEU A 231 -17.73 9.39 -9.67
CA LEU A 231 -18.69 8.54 -8.97
C LEU A 231 -18.90 7.19 -9.67
N PRO A 232 -19.22 7.14 -10.99
CA PRO A 232 -19.38 5.86 -11.67
C PRO A 232 -18.04 5.12 -11.84
N SER A 233 -16.90 5.81 -11.91
CA SER A 233 -15.59 5.13 -11.97
C SER A 233 -15.22 4.39 -10.67
N PHE A 234 -15.88 4.71 -9.55
CA PHE A 234 -15.77 4.00 -8.27
C PHE A 234 -17.04 3.21 -7.93
N ASP A 235 -17.95 3.04 -8.90
CA ASP A 235 -19.22 2.31 -8.72
C ASP A 235 -20.10 2.87 -7.59
N PHE A 236 -20.02 4.18 -7.33
CA PHE A 236 -20.84 4.87 -6.30
C PHE A 236 -22.18 5.39 -6.81
N VAL A 237 -22.46 5.25 -8.10
CA VAL A 237 -23.73 5.53 -8.74
C VAL A 237 -23.95 4.51 -9.86
N LYS A 238 -25.20 4.22 -10.20
CA LYS A 238 -25.50 3.50 -11.44
C LYS A 238 -25.71 4.52 -12.56
N SER A 239 -24.91 4.41 -13.62
CA SER A 239 -25.06 5.22 -14.84
C SER A 239 -25.62 4.33 -15.96
N PRO A 240 -26.72 4.71 -16.63
CA PRO A 240 -27.44 3.82 -17.54
C PRO A 240 -26.77 3.62 -18.91
N ASP A 241 -25.98 4.58 -19.39
CA ASP A 241 -25.46 4.57 -20.77
C ASP A 241 -23.93 4.69 -20.88
N GLY A 242 -23.22 4.80 -19.74
CA GLY A 242 -21.77 4.96 -19.73
C GLY A 242 -21.26 6.25 -20.38
N SER A 243 -22.14 7.19 -20.74
CA SER A 243 -21.81 8.43 -21.46
C SER A 243 -20.72 9.28 -20.78
N TRP A 244 -20.54 9.11 -19.46
CA TRP A 244 -19.49 9.77 -18.68
C TRP A 244 -18.05 9.41 -19.08
N THR A 245 -17.84 8.36 -19.86
CA THR A 245 -16.52 8.03 -20.43
C THR A 245 -16.22 8.81 -21.71
N ASP A 246 -17.21 9.48 -22.30
CA ASP A 246 -17.06 10.26 -23.53
C ASP A 246 -16.25 11.55 -23.24
N PRO A 247 -15.19 11.85 -24.02
CA PRO A 247 -14.47 13.12 -23.92
C PRO A 247 -15.35 14.36 -23.99
N ASP A 248 -16.48 14.30 -24.72
CA ASP A 248 -17.42 15.41 -24.92
C ASP A 248 -18.63 15.35 -23.96
N TRP A 249 -18.55 14.54 -22.90
CA TRP A 249 -19.63 14.43 -21.91
C TRP A 249 -19.94 15.78 -21.27
N ASN A 250 -21.21 16.18 -21.34
CA ASN A 250 -21.69 17.48 -20.88
C ASN A 250 -21.88 17.58 -19.36
N GLY A 251 -21.59 16.52 -18.60
CA GLY A 251 -21.77 16.47 -17.15
C GLY A 251 -23.20 16.18 -16.68
N ASP A 252 -24.11 15.76 -17.56
CA ASP A 252 -25.48 15.41 -17.16
C ASP A 252 -25.53 14.13 -16.32
N THR A 253 -25.92 14.30 -15.04
CA THR A 253 -26.07 13.22 -14.06
C THR A 253 -27.54 12.93 -13.72
N SER A 254 -28.50 13.59 -14.38
CA SER A 254 -29.94 13.52 -14.05
C SER A 254 -30.54 12.12 -14.09
N LYS A 255 -29.95 11.22 -14.90
CA LYS A 255 -30.37 9.82 -15.06
C LYS A 255 -29.63 8.85 -14.14
N TRP A 256 -28.68 9.33 -13.32
CA TRP A 256 -27.91 8.47 -12.44
C TRP A 256 -28.73 8.04 -11.22
N GLN A 257 -28.52 6.79 -10.80
CA GLN A 257 -29.08 6.30 -9.55
C GLN A 257 -28.06 6.46 -8.42
N TYR A 258 -28.40 7.35 -7.49
CA TYR A 258 -27.73 7.55 -6.21
C TYR A 258 -28.35 6.67 -5.13
#